data_AF-A0A0A0HAL8-F1
#
_entry.id   AF-A0A0A0HAL8-F1
#
_cell.length_a   1.000
_cell.length_b   1.000
_cell.length_c   1.000
_cell.angle_alpha   90.00
_cell.angle_beta   90.00
_cell.angle_gamma   90.00
#
_symmetry.space_group_name_H-M   'P 1'
#
loop_
_entity.id
_entity.type
_entity.pdbx_description
1 polymer ?
#
loop_
_entity_poly.entity_id
_entity_poly.type
_entity_poly.pdbx_seq_one_letter_code
_entity_poly.pdbx_strand_id
1 'polypeptide(L)'
;MAVNNLDRSRWYMGNVLWFGGYNSKTDRENNFGFLLSENGNELFFHKNEISRNYTPADNAPVLFREGIGKNGKPTAFNVHILDKTDEETAELLIEYLRAIIEEGVDFARWRYRDCVINFLTQSFGERAIIRLVTSDIAATKVLPLFLKSRNYDNQFALFASDKNFDDLTAQQISPAVMPSSFIDNNIDQFAVWVKRCSAATDCQGASTSDIINELLSHISISAILYLAFYDCISSERILEHRHDDIENFVRRSFTKNKMDIQPFVRDAYQQKFSSREQFYKHSVISPFVNKYLIKQKMFRKDFSFVNDIESNTEISSDPEYFILSKLLPLIGRNDEQSVLSIILHEIWQGVLSGKIPVSHPSVFKLFPQCSSLKIRSRNLKLSCEAFHWNAKQPDGTIEKKFLCRSKICHDPQVLPDLSRDYIDFTIYDWLAHYGMTYLIAGEPSKRDFPIKLAGYFNRIRELHSRLHCRSCGVLMVPDMKYARVEVSVWDTKSKGFVKKPFQAAYRLTVFKCASHSCEQFGIGHYINHCIGYKCSEIIDARDLHEKCSEGRFICASCGSCCTTHQEKFGNVNKGETEQVKYNRLYRDSPFFSS
;
A
#
# COMPACT_ATOMS: atom_id res chain seq x y z
N MET A 1 40.39 -39.50 53.74
CA MET A 1 39.28 -38.54 53.76
C MET A 1 39.72 -37.29 53.04
N ALA A 2 39.21 -37.07 51.83
CA ALA A 2 39.19 -35.78 51.14
C ALA A 2 38.03 -35.90 50.14
N VAL A 3 36.82 -35.67 50.64
CA VAL A 3 35.63 -35.55 49.81
C VAL A 3 35.79 -34.22 49.07
N ASN A 4 35.92 -34.27 47.76
CA ASN A 4 35.72 -33.08 46.92
C ASN A 4 34.29 -32.60 47.16
N ASN A 5 34.14 -31.64 48.06
CA ASN A 5 32.97 -30.77 48.14
C ASN A 5 32.95 -29.95 46.85
N LEU A 6 32.38 -30.52 45.78
CA LEU A 6 31.78 -29.70 44.73
C LEU A 6 30.79 -28.77 45.44
N ASP A 7 30.99 -27.48 45.24
CA ASP A 7 30.21 -26.42 45.83
C ASP A 7 28.73 -26.63 45.51
N ARG A 8 27.97 -27.14 46.48
CA ARG A 8 26.53 -27.39 46.38
C ARG A 8 25.73 -26.08 46.44
N SER A 9 26.36 -24.90 46.39
CA SER A 9 25.67 -23.62 46.44
C SER A 9 25.11 -23.19 45.08
N ARG A 10 25.74 -23.59 43.96
CA ARG A 10 25.37 -23.12 42.62
C ARG A 10 24.19 -23.87 42.02
N TRP A 11 23.27 -23.11 41.44
CA TRP A 11 22.20 -23.62 40.58
C TRP A 11 22.68 -23.74 39.14
N TYR A 12 22.19 -24.78 38.47
CA TYR A 12 22.42 -25.07 37.06
C TYR A 12 21.09 -25.26 36.35
N MET A 13 21.09 -25.06 35.04
CA MET A 13 19.94 -25.37 34.19
C MET A 13 20.21 -26.54 33.24
N GLY A 14 19.15 -27.23 32.84
CA GLY A 14 19.23 -28.48 32.09
C GLY A 14 17.93 -28.87 31.43
N ASN A 15 17.94 -30.00 30.74
CA ASN A 15 16.75 -30.64 30.18
C ASN A 15 16.67 -32.09 30.64
N VAL A 16 15.49 -32.55 31.01
CA VAL A 16 15.24 -33.97 31.31
C VAL A 16 15.42 -34.78 30.02
N LEU A 17 16.26 -35.82 30.05
CA LEU A 17 16.41 -36.74 28.92
C LEU A 17 15.28 -37.76 28.92
N TRP A 18 14.99 -38.33 30.09
CA TRP A 18 13.86 -39.23 30.33
C TRP A 18 13.64 -39.39 31.83
N PHE A 19 12.43 -39.75 32.23
CA PHE A 19 12.09 -40.10 33.61
C PHE A 19 11.11 -41.29 33.66
N GLY A 20 11.42 -42.28 34.50
CA GLY A 20 10.56 -43.44 34.72
C GLY A 20 10.78 -44.60 33.75
N GLY A 21 9.69 -45.17 33.25
CA GLY A 21 9.70 -46.38 32.42
C GLY A 21 9.62 -47.68 33.22
N TYR A 22 9.12 -48.74 32.56
CA TYR A 22 8.91 -50.04 33.19
C TYR A 22 10.19 -50.89 33.17
N ASN A 23 10.61 -51.36 34.34
CA ASN A 23 11.76 -52.26 34.44
C ASN A 23 11.31 -53.72 34.43
N SER A 24 11.46 -54.37 33.28
CA SER A 24 11.09 -55.78 33.06
C SER A 24 11.86 -56.78 33.94
N LYS A 25 13.00 -56.39 34.53
CA LYS A 25 13.78 -57.24 35.43
C LYS A 25 13.30 -57.21 36.88
N THR A 26 12.63 -56.13 37.29
CA THR A 26 12.18 -55.93 38.68
C THR A 26 10.66 -55.83 38.80
N ASP A 27 9.94 -55.91 37.68
CA ASP A 27 8.47 -55.83 37.59
C ASP A 27 7.88 -54.58 38.25
N ARG A 28 8.58 -53.45 38.10
CA ARG A 28 8.26 -52.16 38.76
C ARG A 28 8.59 -50.98 37.85
N GLU A 29 7.89 -49.87 38.05
CA GLU A 29 8.27 -48.59 37.45
C GLU A 29 9.55 -48.04 38.07
N ASN A 30 10.43 -47.47 37.25
CA ASN A 30 11.60 -46.76 37.73
C ASN A 30 11.16 -45.46 38.40
N ASN A 31 11.73 -45.18 39.57
CA ASN A 31 11.54 -43.90 40.27
C ASN A 31 12.74 -42.96 40.04
N PHE A 32 13.36 -43.02 38.88
CA PHE A 32 14.54 -42.23 38.55
C PHE A 32 14.54 -41.84 37.08
N GLY A 33 15.39 -40.89 36.73
CA GLY A 33 15.61 -40.44 35.36
C GLY A 33 17.03 -39.89 35.17
N PHE A 34 17.25 -39.35 33.98
CA PHE A 34 18.49 -38.66 33.63
C PHE A 34 18.17 -37.29 33.02
N LEU A 35 19.04 -36.33 33.27
CA LEU A 35 18.97 -34.99 32.67
C LEU A 35 20.32 -34.59 32.09
N LEU A 36 20.31 -33.68 31.12
CA LEU A 36 21.49 -33.09 30.51
C LEU A 36 21.67 -31.67 31.02
N SER A 37 22.81 -31.42 31.68
CA SER A 37 23.21 -30.12 32.21
C SER A 37 23.58 -29.12 31.11
N GLU A 38 23.52 -27.82 31.43
CA GLU A 38 24.10 -26.72 30.64
C GLU A 38 25.55 -26.96 30.24
N ASN A 39 26.32 -27.64 31.11
CA ASN A 39 27.72 -27.99 30.86
C ASN A 39 27.91 -29.24 29.99
N GLY A 40 26.82 -29.88 29.55
CA GLY A 40 26.85 -31.10 28.73
C GLY A 40 27.00 -32.41 29.51
N ASN A 41 26.94 -32.36 30.85
CA ASN A 41 26.99 -33.54 31.70
C ASN A 41 25.63 -34.25 31.76
N GLU A 42 25.62 -35.57 31.57
CA GLU A 42 24.46 -36.41 31.87
C GLU A 42 24.43 -36.76 33.36
N LEU A 43 23.34 -36.43 34.04
CA LEU A 43 23.21 -36.53 35.49
C LEU A 43 22.02 -37.40 35.86
N PHE A 44 22.25 -38.33 36.79
CA PHE A 44 21.20 -39.16 37.38
C PHE A 44 20.37 -38.33 38.38
N PHE A 45 19.06 -38.54 38.45
CA PHE A 45 18.24 -38.02 39.55
C PHE A 45 17.16 -39.01 39.97
N HIS A 46 16.83 -39.02 41.26
CA HIS A 46 15.77 -39.86 41.82
C HIS A 46 14.48 -39.03 41.98
N LYS A 47 13.32 -39.69 41.97
CA LYS A 47 11.99 -39.05 42.16
C LYS A 47 11.92 -38.15 43.38
N ASN A 48 12.59 -38.53 44.46
CA ASN A 48 12.63 -37.77 45.72
C ASN A 48 13.38 -36.44 45.61
N GLU A 49 14.20 -36.26 44.57
CA GLU A 49 14.88 -35.00 44.29
C GLU A 49 13.99 -34.03 43.51
N ILE A 50 12.86 -34.49 42.97
CA ILE A 50 11.94 -33.64 42.20
C ILE A 50 11.07 -32.86 43.17
N SER A 51 11.10 -31.54 43.06
CA SER A 51 10.25 -30.67 43.87
C SER A 51 8.76 -30.97 43.64
N ARG A 52 7.99 -30.97 44.73
CA ARG A 52 6.51 -31.10 44.76
C ARG A 52 5.93 -32.34 44.07
N ASN A 53 6.70 -33.42 43.94
CA ASN A 53 6.26 -34.72 43.35
C ASN A 53 5.69 -34.61 41.93
N TYR A 54 6.11 -33.62 41.16
CA TYR A 54 5.74 -33.54 39.74
C TYR A 54 6.39 -34.65 38.92
N THR A 55 5.75 -35.03 37.82
CA THR A 55 6.33 -35.95 36.83
C THR A 55 6.88 -35.11 35.66
N PRO A 56 8.20 -35.06 35.44
CA PRO A 56 8.78 -34.34 34.32
C PRO A 56 8.47 -35.04 33.00
N ALA A 57 8.23 -34.24 31.96
CA ALA A 57 8.19 -34.73 30.60
C ALA A 57 9.60 -34.83 30.01
N ASP A 58 9.75 -35.62 28.95
CA ASP A 58 10.98 -35.65 28.17
C ASP A 58 11.27 -34.24 27.60
N ASN A 59 12.53 -33.85 27.65
CA ASN A 59 13.06 -32.53 27.29
C ASN A 59 12.58 -31.36 28.18
N ALA A 60 11.86 -31.62 29.28
CA ALA A 60 11.39 -30.56 30.18
C ALA A 60 12.59 -29.76 30.77
N PRO A 61 12.57 -28.43 30.72
CA PRO A 61 13.61 -27.59 31.28
C PRO A 61 13.55 -27.61 32.81
N VAL A 62 14.71 -27.71 33.46
CA VAL A 62 14.84 -27.87 34.90
C VAL A 62 15.96 -27.03 35.50
N LEU A 63 15.74 -26.51 36.71
CA LEU A 63 16.78 -25.98 37.61
C LEU A 63 17.16 -27.05 38.62
N PHE A 64 18.45 -27.19 38.90
CA PHE A 64 18.95 -28.21 39.82
C PHE A 64 20.35 -27.85 40.37
N ARG A 65 20.85 -28.67 41.29
CA ARG A 65 22.23 -28.58 41.80
C ARG A 65 23.02 -29.81 41.39
N GLU A 66 24.25 -29.61 40.91
CA GLU A 66 25.17 -30.70 40.58
C GLU A 66 25.88 -31.26 41.82
N GLY A 67 26.13 -32.57 41.81
CA GLY A 67 26.99 -33.20 42.81
C GLY A 67 27.28 -34.67 42.53
N ILE A 68 27.85 -35.33 43.53
CA ILE A 68 28.20 -36.75 43.47
C ILE A 68 27.29 -37.54 44.42
N GLY A 69 26.59 -38.55 43.87
CA GLY A 69 25.71 -39.45 44.62
C GLY A 69 26.46 -40.55 45.38
N LYS A 70 25.71 -41.38 46.14
CA LYS A 70 26.26 -42.41 47.05
C LYS A 70 27.24 -43.41 46.42
N ASN A 71 27.18 -43.60 45.11
CA ASN A 71 28.01 -44.55 44.35
C ASN A 71 29.07 -43.85 43.47
N GLY A 72 29.42 -42.60 43.75
CA GLY A 72 30.36 -41.84 42.92
C GLY A 72 29.78 -41.35 41.58
N LYS A 73 28.47 -41.55 41.35
CA LYS A 73 27.80 -41.17 40.10
C LYS A 73 27.45 -39.68 40.09
N PRO A 74 27.71 -38.95 38.99
CA PRO A 74 27.18 -37.60 38.78
C PRO A 74 25.66 -37.58 38.96
N THR A 75 25.19 -36.75 39.88
CA THR A 75 23.80 -36.73 40.34
C THR A 75 23.28 -35.29 40.40
N ALA A 76 22.05 -35.08 39.95
CA ALA A 76 21.33 -33.83 40.14
C ALA A 76 20.45 -33.91 41.39
N PHE A 77 20.51 -32.86 42.20
CA PHE A 77 19.76 -32.70 43.45
C PHE A 77 18.82 -31.50 43.35
N ASN A 78 17.72 -31.51 44.12
CA ASN A 78 16.71 -30.45 44.15
C ASN A 78 16.27 -30.03 42.73
N VAL A 79 15.65 -30.94 41.98
CA VAL A 79 15.21 -30.72 40.60
C VAL A 79 13.87 -29.98 40.59
N HIS A 80 13.87 -28.74 40.12
CA HIS A 80 12.69 -27.90 39.92
C HIS A 80 12.34 -27.84 38.43
N ILE A 81 11.10 -28.12 38.07
CA ILE A 81 10.63 -28.15 36.67
C ILE A 81 10.10 -26.77 36.29
N LEU A 82 10.69 -26.14 35.27
CA LEU A 82 10.27 -24.81 34.82
C LEU A 82 8.93 -24.81 34.08
N ASP A 83 8.42 -25.96 33.64
CA ASP A 83 7.06 -26.02 33.08
C ASP A 83 5.95 -26.00 34.14
N LYS A 84 6.32 -26.07 35.43
CA LYS A 84 5.40 -26.06 36.57
C LYS A 84 5.67 -24.81 37.39
N THR A 85 4.85 -23.79 37.22
CA THR A 85 5.08 -22.52 37.91
C THR A 85 4.61 -22.57 39.35
N ASP A 86 5.55 -22.33 40.25
CA ASP A 86 5.31 -22.05 41.65
C ASP A 86 6.29 -20.98 42.17
N GLU A 87 5.96 -20.39 43.32
CA GLU A 87 6.71 -19.29 43.92
C GLU A 87 8.16 -19.65 44.25
N GLU A 88 8.42 -20.86 44.74
CA GLU A 88 9.78 -21.30 45.11
C GLU A 88 10.64 -21.44 43.86
N THR A 89 10.12 -22.10 42.82
CA THR A 89 10.81 -22.24 41.53
C THR A 89 11.11 -20.86 40.90
N ALA A 90 10.21 -19.89 41.04
CA ALA A 90 10.43 -18.53 40.56
C ALA A 90 11.59 -17.84 41.29
N GLU A 91 11.67 -17.96 42.61
CA GLU A 91 12.76 -17.38 43.41
C GLU A 91 14.13 -17.98 43.05
N LEU A 92 14.18 -19.29 42.85
CA LEU A 92 15.41 -19.98 42.45
C LEU A 92 15.83 -19.59 41.03
N LEU A 93 14.87 -19.38 40.12
CA LEU A 93 15.18 -18.87 38.79
C LEU A 93 15.76 -17.47 38.84
N ILE A 94 15.24 -16.60 39.72
CA ILE A 94 15.81 -15.25 39.93
C ILE A 94 17.25 -15.37 40.40
N GLU A 95 17.53 -16.19 41.41
CA GLU A 95 18.88 -16.44 41.95
C GLU A 95 19.84 -16.90 40.85
N TYR A 96 19.44 -17.89 40.06
CA TYR A 96 20.21 -18.39 38.93
C TYR A 96 20.45 -17.32 37.85
N LEU A 97 19.41 -16.56 37.49
CA LEU A 97 19.52 -15.47 36.51
C LEU A 97 20.50 -14.40 36.99
N ARG A 98 20.52 -14.05 38.29
CA ARG A 98 21.49 -13.09 38.83
C ARG A 98 22.92 -13.55 38.57
N ALA A 99 23.22 -14.81 38.90
CA ALA A 99 24.55 -15.37 38.76
C ALA A 99 25.02 -15.35 37.30
N ILE A 100 24.20 -15.82 36.35
CA ILE A 100 24.62 -15.87 34.94
C ILE A 100 24.71 -14.47 34.30
N ILE A 101 23.94 -13.50 34.80
CA ILE A 101 24.03 -12.10 34.36
C ILE A 101 25.36 -11.48 34.81
N GLU A 102 25.81 -11.78 36.04
CA GLU A 102 27.12 -11.36 36.54
C GLU A 102 28.25 -12.00 35.75
N GLU A 103 28.08 -13.26 35.32
CA GLU A 103 29.01 -14.00 34.46
C GLU A 103 29.04 -13.49 33.00
N GLY A 104 28.13 -12.58 32.62
CA GLY A 104 28.13 -11.95 31.30
C GLY A 104 27.53 -12.82 30.19
N VAL A 105 26.50 -13.62 30.50
CA VAL A 105 25.80 -14.43 29.51
C VAL A 105 25.27 -13.58 28.34
N ASP A 106 25.49 -14.05 27.11
CA ASP A 106 24.84 -13.50 25.92
C ASP A 106 23.46 -14.13 25.75
N PHE A 107 22.43 -13.45 26.26
CA PHE A 107 21.05 -13.92 26.16
C PHE A 107 20.60 -14.19 24.73
N ALA A 108 21.10 -13.44 23.73
CA ALA A 108 20.68 -13.65 22.35
C ALA A 108 21.10 -15.03 21.80
N ARG A 109 22.15 -15.63 22.37
CA ARG A 109 22.67 -16.96 22.01
C ARG A 109 22.43 -18.01 23.09
N TRP A 110 21.76 -17.64 24.17
CA TRP A 110 21.54 -18.51 25.30
C TRP A 110 20.43 -19.53 25.00
N ARG A 111 20.80 -20.82 24.99
CA ARG A 111 19.93 -21.93 24.56
C ARG A 111 18.63 -22.08 25.36
N TYR A 112 18.57 -21.50 26.55
CA TYR A 112 17.42 -21.58 27.45
C TYR A 112 16.57 -20.32 27.50
N ARG A 113 16.90 -19.31 26.69
CA ARG A 113 16.19 -18.04 26.69
C ARG A 113 14.68 -18.21 26.55
N ASP A 114 14.25 -19.02 25.59
CA ASP A 114 12.82 -19.15 25.29
C ASP A 114 12.05 -19.88 26.40
N CYS A 115 12.63 -20.89 27.05
CA CYS A 115 11.95 -21.57 28.16
C CYS A 115 11.82 -20.66 29.39
N VAL A 116 12.85 -19.85 29.68
CA VAL A 116 12.79 -18.84 30.74
C VAL A 116 11.75 -17.76 30.43
N ILE A 117 11.70 -17.26 29.20
CA ILE A 117 10.65 -16.31 28.78
C ILE A 117 9.27 -16.93 28.97
N ASN A 118 9.07 -18.18 28.55
CA ASN A 118 7.78 -18.87 28.72
C ASN A 118 7.40 -19.00 30.20
N PHE A 119 8.34 -19.37 31.07
CA PHE A 119 8.12 -19.38 32.52
C PHE A 119 7.68 -18.00 33.04
N LEU A 120 8.39 -16.95 32.63
CA LEU A 120 8.11 -15.58 33.06
C LEU A 120 6.78 -15.01 32.52
N THR A 121 6.09 -15.71 31.61
CA THR A 121 4.73 -15.35 31.19
C THR A 121 3.62 -16.03 32.00
N GLN A 122 3.96 -16.94 32.92
CA GLN A 122 3.00 -17.64 33.78
C GLN A 122 2.67 -16.81 35.05
N SER A 123 1.73 -17.28 35.88
CA SER A 123 1.12 -16.52 36.98
C SER A 123 2.07 -15.92 38.02
N PHE A 124 3.28 -16.46 38.19
CA PHE A 124 4.30 -15.92 39.09
C PHE A 124 5.42 -15.16 38.36
N GLY A 125 5.43 -15.21 37.03
CA GLY A 125 6.46 -14.63 36.18
C GLY A 125 6.51 -13.10 36.25
N GLU A 126 5.36 -12.43 36.38
CA GLU A 126 5.32 -10.96 36.52
C GLU A 126 6.04 -10.49 37.79
N ARG A 127 5.80 -11.17 38.92
CA ARG A 127 6.50 -10.91 40.18
C ARG A 127 8.00 -11.15 40.04
N ALA A 128 8.40 -12.21 39.33
CA ALA A 128 9.80 -12.50 39.08
C ALA A 128 10.48 -11.40 38.24
N ILE A 129 9.82 -10.86 37.21
CA ILE A 129 10.31 -9.74 36.42
C ILE A 129 10.50 -8.50 37.32
N ILE A 130 9.49 -8.14 38.12
CA ILE A 130 9.58 -6.99 39.03
C ILE A 130 10.74 -7.18 40.03
N ARG A 131 10.89 -8.37 40.60
CA ARG A 131 11.98 -8.67 41.52
C ARG A 131 13.36 -8.62 40.85
N LEU A 132 13.51 -9.16 39.64
CA LEU A 132 14.76 -9.06 38.86
C LEU A 132 15.16 -7.62 38.60
N VAL A 133 14.18 -6.77 38.32
CA VAL A 133 14.38 -5.36 37.97
C VAL A 133 14.61 -4.45 39.19
N THR A 134 14.05 -4.81 40.34
CA THR A 134 14.30 -4.14 41.63
C THR A 134 15.52 -4.69 42.37
N SER A 135 16.25 -5.62 41.77
CA SER A 135 17.53 -6.12 42.27
C SER A 135 18.65 -5.12 41.98
N ASP A 136 19.81 -5.27 42.63
CA ASP A 136 21.03 -4.48 42.35
C ASP A 136 21.68 -4.77 40.97
N ILE A 137 20.96 -5.42 40.06
CA ILE A 137 21.43 -5.75 38.71
C ILE A 137 21.15 -4.58 37.78
N ALA A 138 22.17 -4.15 37.04
CA ALA A 138 22.01 -3.12 36.01
C ALA A 138 20.94 -3.52 34.98
N ALA A 139 19.97 -2.63 34.76
CA ALA A 139 18.83 -2.86 33.88
C ALA A 139 19.24 -3.19 32.42
N THR A 140 20.37 -2.64 31.97
CA THR A 140 20.98 -2.94 30.65
C THR A 140 21.39 -4.39 30.49
N LYS A 141 21.64 -5.13 31.59
CA LYS A 141 21.95 -6.55 31.56
C LYS A 141 20.71 -7.43 31.61
N VAL A 142 19.60 -6.93 32.17
CA VAL A 142 18.34 -7.70 32.30
C VAL A 142 17.52 -7.61 31.01
N LEU A 143 17.40 -6.42 30.42
CA LEU A 143 16.55 -6.17 29.26
C LEU A 143 16.79 -7.11 28.05
N PRO A 144 18.04 -7.50 27.70
CA PRO A 144 18.31 -8.43 26.60
C PRO A 144 17.62 -9.79 26.73
N LEU A 145 17.26 -10.21 27.95
CA LEU A 145 16.46 -11.41 28.17
C LEU A 145 15.11 -11.32 27.43
N PHE A 146 14.49 -10.15 27.39
CA PHE A 146 13.14 -9.97 26.85
C PHE A 146 13.08 -9.55 25.38
N LEU A 147 14.16 -8.98 24.83
CA LEU A 147 14.17 -8.41 23.46
C LEU A 147 13.64 -9.39 22.39
N LYS A 148 12.70 -8.96 21.56
CA LYS A 148 12.08 -9.82 20.51
C LYS A 148 11.26 -11.00 21.06
N SER A 149 10.88 -11.01 22.33
CA SER A 149 9.90 -11.98 22.84
C SER A 149 8.50 -11.67 22.25
N ARG A 150 7.64 -12.69 22.17
CA ARG A 150 6.25 -12.50 21.70
C ARG A 150 5.42 -11.59 22.61
N ASN A 151 5.81 -11.45 23.88
CA ASN A 151 5.10 -10.68 24.90
C ASN A 151 5.92 -9.47 25.36
N TYR A 152 6.75 -8.92 24.45
CA TYR A 152 7.76 -7.92 24.79
C TYR A 152 7.17 -6.67 25.41
N ASP A 153 6.10 -6.11 24.84
CA ASP A 153 5.44 -4.89 25.37
C ASP A 153 4.99 -5.05 26.82
N ASN A 154 4.36 -6.18 27.17
CA ASN A 154 3.93 -6.43 28.54
C ASN A 154 5.11 -6.67 29.49
N GLN A 155 6.13 -7.41 29.04
CA GLN A 155 7.35 -7.63 29.82
C GLN A 155 8.13 -6.34 30.04
N PHE A 156 8.18 -5.49 29.03
CA PHE A 156 8.79 -4.16 29.10
C PHE A 156 8.01 -3.25 30.04
N ALA A 157 6.67 -3.28 30.00
CA ALA A 157 5.84 -2.52 30.94
C ALA A 157 6.10 -2.91 32.40
N LEU A 158 6.29 -4.21 32.69
CA LEU A 158 6.69 -4.68 34.02
C LEU A 158 8.12 -4.23 34.37
N PHE A 159 9.03 -4.30 33.41
CA PHE A 159 10.42 -3.86 33.55
C PHE A 159 10.56 -2.35 33.80
N ALA A 160 9.68 -1.54 33.20
CA ALA A 160 9.65 -0.10 33.34
C ALA A 160 8.57 0.38 34.32
N SER A 161 7.99 -0.51 35.15
CA SER A 161 6.81 -0.21 35.97
C SER A 161 6.98 0.98 36.93
N ASP A 162 8.21 1.25 37.36
CA ASP A 162 8.61 2.36 38.23
C ASP A 162 9.50 3.40 37.53
N LYS A 163 9.65 3.32 36.20
CA LYS A 163 10.59 4.13 35.41
C LYS A 163 9.88 4.85 34.27
N ASN A 164 10.16 6.13 34.13
CA ASN A 164 9.77 6.91 32.95
C ASN A 164 10.88 6.87 31.88
N PHE A 165 10.70 7.61 30.78
CA PHE A 165 11.66 7.62 29.68
C PHE A 165 13.04 8.17 30.09
N ASP A 166 13.07 9.24 30.88
CA ASP A 166 14.32 9.85 31.37
C ASP A 166 15.08 8.89 32.30
N ASP A 167 14.36 8.13 33.15
CA ASP A 167 14.96 7.13 34.05
C ASP A 167 15.68 6.02 33.26
N LEU A 168 15.05 5.52 32.19
CA LEU A 168 15.63 4.46 31.36
C LEU A 168 16.84 4.96 30.55
N THR A 169 16.75 6.16 29.98
CA THR A 169 17.87 6.72 29.22
C THR A 169 19.05 7.10 30.11
N ALA A 170 18.81 7.55 31.35
CA ALA A 170 19.85 7.76 32.36
C ALA A 170 20.58 6.45 32.72
N GLN A 171 19.88 5.31 32.63
CA GLN A 171 20.46 3.97 32.79
C GLN A 171 21.12 3.44 31.50
N GLN A 172 21.33 4.29 30.49
CA GLN A 172 21.95 3.94 29.21
C GLN A 172 21.14 2.93 28.38
N ILE A 173 19.83 2.81 28.62
CA ILE A 173 18.95 2.01 27.76
C ILE A 173 18.61 2.84 26.52
N SER A 174 18.92 2.29 25.35
CA SER A 174 18.63 2.93 24.07
C SER A 174 17.11 3.07 23.86
N PRO A 175 16.60 4.23 23.43
CA PRO A 175 15.21 4.36 23.02
C PRO A 175 14.80 3.41 21.89
N ALA A 176 15.74 2.97 21.05
CA ALA A 176 15.45 2.07 19.92
C ALA A 176 14.96 0.68 20.34
N VAL A 177 15.18 0.27 21.59
CA VAL A 177 14.62 -0.97 22.11
C VAL A 177 13.30 -0.77 22.85
N MET A 178 12.86 0.47 23.09
CA MET A 178 11.63 0.72 23.84
C MET A 178 10.39 0.49 22.96
N PRO A 179 9.33 -0.19 23.45
CA PRO A 179 8.08 -0.32 22.71
C PRO A 179 7.47 1.03 22.35
N SER A 180 6.84 1.11 21.17
CA SER A 180 6.16 2.34 20.72
C SER A 180 5.05 2.78 21.68
N SER A 181 4.38 1.83 22.33
CA SER A 181 3.37 2.08 23.37
C SER A 181 3.94 2.80 24.59
N PHE A 182 5.15 2.43 25.03
CA PHE A 182 5.84 3.11 26.12
C PHE A 182 6.31 4.51 25.72
N ILE A 183 6.83 4.65 24.49
CA ILE A 183 7.23 5.96 23.93
C ILE A 183 6.04 6.91 23.85
N ASP A 184 4.90 6.43 23.34
CA ASP A 184 3.65 7.20 23.25
C ASP A 184 3.19 7.70 24.63
N ASN A 185 3.32 6.88 25.68
CA ASN A 185 2.97 7.24 27.06
C ASN A 185 3.96 8.25 27.70
N ASN A 186 5.17 8.39 27.15
CA ASN A 186 6.22 9.29 27.64
C ASN A 186 6.64 10.31 26.57
N ILE A 187 5.71 10.68 25.69
CA ILE A 187 6.00 11.43 24.45
C ILE A 187 6.71 12.77 24.69
N ASP A 188 6.40 13.47 25.78
CA ASP A 188 7.02 14.76 26.11
C ASP A 188 8.52 14.62 26.43
N GLN A 189 8.87 13.64 27.27
CA GLN A 189 10.26 13.33 27.63
C GLN A 189 11.03 12.85 26.39
N PHE A 190 10.41 11.96 25.60
CA PHE A 190 10.98 11.50 24.35
C PHE A 190 11.25 12.65 23.37
N ALA A 191 10.30 13.58 23.21
CA ALA A 191 10.46 14.74 22.34
C ALA A 191 11.61 15.66 22.79
N VAL A 192 11.76 15.88 24.10
CA VAL A 192 12.89 16.64 24.66
C VAL A 192 14.22 15.93 24.36
N TRP A 193 14.28 14.62 24.54
CA TRP A 193 15.46 13.81 24.22
C TRP A 193 15.82 13.90 22.74
N VAL A 194 14.86 13.67 21.83
CA VAL A 194 15.06 13.79 20.38
C VAL A 194 15.56 15.18 20.01
N LYS A 195 14.96 16.24 20.55
CA LYS A 195 15.37 17.62 20.26
C LYS A 195 16.79 17.92 20.72
N ARG A 196 17.20 17.42 21.88
CA ARG A 196 18.59 17.53 22.37
C ARG A 196 19.55 16.80 21.44
N CYS A 197 19.21 15.58 21.02
CA CYS A 197 20.01 14.78 20.10
C CYS A 197 20.14 15.44 18.72
N SER A 198 19.07 16.03 18.19
CA SER A 198 19.07 16.77 16.92
C SER A 198 19.89 18.06 16.97
N ALA A 199 20.00 18.70 18.15
CA ALA A 199 20.74 19.95 18.33
C ALA A 199 22.24 19.75 18.63
N ALA A 200 22.63 18.56 19.12
CA ALA A 200 24.01 18.23 19.45
C ALA A 200 24.85 18.01 18.18
N THR A 201 25.17 19.11 17.52
CA THR A 201 26.23 19.17 16.49
C THR A 201 27.58 19.01 17.21
N ASP A 202 28.36 18.01 16.79
CA ASP A 202 29.81 17.87 17.03
C ASP A 202 30.37 17.05 18.22
N CYS A 203 29.58 16.36 19.05
CA CYS A 203 30.17 15.54 20.15
C CYS A 203 29.78 14.04 20.21
N GLN A 204 28.80 13.55 19.43
CA GLN A 204 28.40 12.11 19.40
C GLN A 204 28.08 11.60 17.97
N GLY A 205 28.80 12.11 16.96
CA GLY A 205 28.55 11.89 15.53
C GLY A 205 28.40 10.42 15.11
N ALA A 206 27.54 10.20 14.11
CA ALA A 206 27.06 8.91 13.58
C ALA A 206 26.07 8.14 14.48
N SER A 207 26.45 7.72 15.68
CA SER A 207 25.64 6.77 16.48
C SER A 207 24.24 7.29 16.86
N THR A 208 24.10 8.55 17.28
CA THR A 208 22.79 9.11 17.66
C THR A 208 21.87 9.34 16.46
N SER A 209 22.45 9.70 15.31
CA SER A 209 21.69 9.85 14.07
C SER A 209 21.17 8.50 13.61
N ASP A 210 21.98 7.45 13.69
CA ASP A 210 21.54 6.10 13.33
C ASP A 210 20.39 5.63 14.22
N ILE A 211 20.45 5.91 15.54
CA ILE A 211 19.37 5.62 16.49
C ILE A 211 18.08 6.37 16.11
N ILE A 212 18.15 7.66 15.75
CA ILE A 212 16.95 8.40 15.33
C ILE A 212 16.36 7.82 14.04
N ASN A 213 17.18 7.42 13.07
CA ASN A 213 16.68 6.78 11.85
C ASN A 213 16.01 5.44 12.15
N GLU A 214 16.61 4.63 13.02
CA GLU A 214 16.02 3.38 13.51
C GLU A 214 14.68 3.65 14.21
N LEU A 215 14.61 4.65 15.09
CA LEU A 215 13.40 5.09 15.78
C LEU A 215 12.29 5.47 14.81
N LEU A 216 12.59 6.32 13.81
CA LEU A 216 11.61 6.76 12.82
C LEU A 216 10.92 5.58 12.14
N SER A 217 11.59 4.44 11.97
CA SER A 217 11.04 3.25 11.34
C SER A 217 10.04 2.46 12.20
N HIS A 218 10.06 2.58 13.54
CA HIS A 218 9.24 1.74 14.42
C HIS A 218 8.34 2.51 15.41
N ILE A 219 8.56 3.81 15.64
CA ILE A 219 7.65 4.60 16.47
C ILE A 219 6.31 4.84 15.77
N SER A 220 5.28 5.08 16.58
CA SER A 220 3.91 5.28 16.10
C SER A 220 3.83 6.53 15.19
N ILE A 221 2.86 6.55 14.27
CA ILE A 221 2.57 7.76 13.49
C ILE A 221 2.17 8.94 14.40
N SER A 222 1.58 8.65 15.56
CA SER A 222 1.23 9.68 16.54
C SER A 222 2.47 10.36 17.10
N ALA A 223 3.49 9.59 17.49
CA ALA A 223 4.78 10.12 17.92
C ALA A 223 5.46 10.93 16.81
N ILE A 224 5.45 10.45 15.56
CA ILE A 224 5.99 11.21 14.41
C ILE A 224 5.31 12.56 14.25
N LEU A 225 3.97 12.59 14.30
CA LEU A 225 3.22 13.85 14.17
C LEU A 225 3.51 14.80 15.32
N TYR A 226 3.64 14.29 16.55
CA TYR A 226 4.01 15.09 17.70
C TYR A 226 5.41 15.71 17.53
N LEU A 227 6.41 14.90 17.17
CA LEU A 227 7.76 15.36 16.89
C LEU A 227 7.80 16.39 15.75
N ALA A 228 7.00 16.19 14.72
CA ALA A 228 6.84 17.14 13.62
C ALA A 228 6.27 18.47 14.10
N PHE A 229 5.16 18.47 14.83
CA PHE A 229 4.48 19.71 15.26
C PHE A 229 5.29 20.54 16.26
N TYR A 230 6.21 19.91 17.00
CA TYR A 230 7.12 20.57 17.92
C TYR A 230 8.50 20.89 17.32
N ASP A 231 8.69 20.63 16.02
CA ASP A 231 9.94 20.82 15.29
C ASP A 231 11.14 20.12 15.97
N CYS A 232 10.92 18.90 16.49
CA CYS A 232 11.96 18.11 17.15
C CYS A 232 12.93 17.44 16.16
N ILE A 233 12.47 17.19 14.93
CA ILE A 233 13.22 16.58 13.83
C ILE A 233 12.93 17.38 12.56
N SER A 234 13.93 17.51 11.67
CA SER A 234 13.73 18.19 10.39
C SER A 234 12.73 17.47 9.50
N SER A 235 11.99 18.26 8.71
CA SER A 235 10.93 17.76 7.84
C SER A 235 11.47 16.87 6.73
N GLU A 236 12.64 17.18 6.18
CA GLU A 236 13.30 16.35 5.16
C GLU A 236 13.52 14.93 5.68
N ARG A 237 14.00 14.81 6.92
CA ARG A 237 14.31 13.52 7.54
C ARG A 237 13.05 12.73 7.87
N ILE A 238 12.00 13.40 8.38
CA ILE A 238 10.69 12.76 8.60
C ILE A 238 10.13 12.24 7.28
N LEU A 239 10.14 13.07 6.23
CA LEU A 239 9.57 12.71 4.94
C LEU A 239 10.38 11.61 4.24
N GLU A 240 11.70 11.57 4.39
CA GLU A 240 12.52 10.47 3.88
C GLU A 240 12.10 9.10 4.43
N HIS A 241 11.71 9.05 5.72
CA HIS A 241 11.40 7.78 6.39
C HIS A 241 9.90 7.47 6.43
N ARG A 242 9.04 8.50 6.45
CA ARG A 242 7.60 8.39 6.76
C ARG A 242 6.69 9.08 5.74
N HIS A 243 7.17 9.30 4.52
CA HIS A 243 6.42 9.91 3.42
C HIS A 243 4.98 9.39 3.31
N ASP A 244 4.81 8.08 3.14
CA ASP A 244 3.51 7.46 2.84
C ASP A 244 2.54 7.53 4.03
N ASP A 245 3.05 7.43 5.26
CA ASP A 245 2.24 7.56 6.47
C ASP A 245 1.71 8.99 6.62
N ILE A 246 2.57 9.98 6.40
CA ILE A 246 2.20 11.40 6.44
C ILE A 246 1.22 11.72 5.31
N GLU A 247 1.48 11.25 4.08
CA GLU A 247 0.55 11.42 2.97
C GLU A 247 -0.81 10.81 3.30
N ASN A 248 -0.84 9.60 3.86
CA ASN A 248 -2.07 8.92 4.25
C ASN A 248 -2.81 9.66 5.38
N PHE A 249 -2.09 10.20 6.36
CA PHE A 249 -2.66 11.04 7.41
C PHE A 249 -3.32 12.29 6.81
N VAL A 250 -2.59 13.02 5.95
CA VAL A 250 -3.12 14.20 5.26
C VAL A 250 -4.33 13.82 4.42
N ARG A 251 -4.26 12.75 3.62
CA ARG A 251 -5.40 12.24 2.83
C ARG A 251 -6.64 12.01 3.69
N ARG A 252 -6.51 11.27 4.79
CA ARG A 252 -7.62 10.93 5.69
C ARG A 252 -8.17 12.14 6.43
N SER A 253 -7.40 13.23 6.57
CA SER A 253 -7.92 14.50 7.09
C SER A 253 -9.01 15.11 6.19
N PHE A 254 -9.06 14.76 4.91
CA PHE A 254 -10.03 15.24 3.92
C PHE A 254 -11.22 14.30 3.67
N THR A 255 -11.19 13.08 4.20
CA THR A 255 -12.25 12.06 4.08
C THR A 255 -13.11 11.93 5.34
N LYS A 256 -14.17 11.11 5.29
CA LYS A 256 -14.93 10.74 6.50
C LYS A 256 -14.14 9.79 7.41
N ASN A 257 -13.36 8.89 6.83
CA ASN A 257 -12.59 7.90 7.56
C ASN A 257 -11.27 8.49 8.12
N LYS A 258 -11.35 9.12 9.30
CA LYS A 258 -10.18 9.74 9.96
C LYS A 258 -9.16 8.69 10.43
N MET A 259 -7.88 9.04 10.35
CA MET A 259 -6.81 8.24 10.93
C MET A 259 -6.95 8.21 12.45
N ASP A 260 -6.79 7.03 13.03
CA ASP A 260 -6.72 6.90 14.48
C ASP A 260 -5.37 7.41 14.97
N ILE A 261 -5.41 8.34 15.92
CA ILE A 261 -4.22 9.03 16.46
C ILE A 261 -4.40 9.19 17.96
N GLN A 262 -3.28 9.12 18.68
CA GLN A 262 -3.30 9.25 20.14
C GLN A 262 -3.79 10.64 20.57
N PRO A 263 -4.44 10.77 21.74
CA PRO A 263 -4.97 12.05 22.23
C PRO A 263 -3.95 13.19 22.25
N PHE A 264 -2.70 12.90 22.63
CA PHE A 264 -1.62 13.90 22.72
C PHE A 264 -1.34 14.61 21.39
N VAL A 265 -1.63 14.00 20.24
CA VAL A 265 -1.46 14.63 18.92
C VAL A 265 -2.50 15.72 18.71
N ARG A 266 -3.72 15.53 19.23
CA ARG A 266 -4.79 16.53 19.14
C ARG A 266 -4.46 17.73 20.01
N ASP A 267 -3.92 17.49 21.20
CA ASP A 267 -3.47 18.55 22.10
C ASP A 267 -2.29 19.32 21.48
N ALA A 268 -1.31 18.62 20.91
CA ALA A 268 -0.21 19.22 20.16
C ALA A 268 -0.70 20.07 18.99
N TYR A 269 -1.66 19.58 18.20
CA TYR A 269 -2.26 20.34 17.11
C TYR A 269 -2.88 21.65 17.59
N GLN A 270 -3.68 21.61 18.67
CA GLN A 270 -4.35 22.79 19.22
C GLN A 270 -3.35 23.81 19.79
N GLN A 271 -2.25 23.35 20.38
CA GLN A 271 -1.21 24.21 20.94
C GLN A 271 -0.33 24.86 19.86
N LYS A 272 -0.10 24.16 18.73
CA LYS A 272 0.85 24.60 17.69
C LYS A 272 0.21 25.33 16.53
N PHE A 273 -1.06 25.07 16.24
CA PHE A 273 -1.75 25.66 15.09
C PHE A 273 -2.97 26.46 15.54
N SER A 274 -2.91 27.77 15.32
CA SER A 274 -4.02 28.69 15.54
C SER A 274 -5.14 28.57 14.51
N SER A 275 -4.82 28.02 13.32
CA SER A 275 -5.77 27.80 12.25
C SER A 275 -5.39 26.61 11.36
N ARG A 276 -6.37 26.14 10.59
CA ARG A 276 -6.18 25.06 9.61
C ARG A 276 -5.23 25.47 8.49
N GLU A 277 -5.23 26.74 8.10
CA GLU A 277 -4.30 27.31 7.11
C GLU A 277 -2.86 27.28 7.61
N GLN A 278 -2.62 27.53 8.91
CA GLN A 278 -1.29 27.41 9.50
C GLN A 278 -0.82 25.95 9.47
N PHE A 279 -1.68 25.01 9.85
CA PHE A 279 -1.40 23.57 9.76
C PHE A 279 -1.05 23.14 8.32
N TYR A 280 -1.78 23.63 7.32
CA TYR A 280 -1.52 23.33 5.91
C TYR A 280 -0.22 23.90 5.35
N LYS A 281 0.36 24.89 6.03
CA LYS A 281 1.67 25.45 5.69
C LYS A 281 2.83 24.77 6.43
N HIS A 282 2.54 23.86 7.36
CA HIS A 282 3.57 23.11 8.08
C HIS A 282 4.39 22.29 7.09
N SER A 283 5.72 22.31 7.20
CA SER A 283 6.66 21.76 6.20
C SER A 283 6.51 20.26 5.97
N VAL A 284 6.10 19.49 6.97
CA VAL A 284 5.78 18.05 6.83
C VAL A 284 4.42 17.81 6.14
N ILE A 285 3.49 18.75 6.24
CA ILE A 285 2.09 18.58 5.79
C ILE A 285 1.89 19.18 4.40
N SER A 286 2.44 20.38 4.15
CA SER A 286 2.25 21.16 2.92
C SER A 286 2.51 20.42 1.61
N PRO A 287 3.50 19.49 1.50
CA PRO A 287 3.74 18.78 0.25
C PRO A 287 2.51 17.99 -0.24
N PHE A 288 1.64 17.56 0.68
CA PHE A 288 0.51 16.69 0.36
C PHE A 288 -0.83 17.40 0.27
N VAL A 289 -0.94 18.63 0.77
CA VAL A 289 -2.24 19.28 1.01
C VAL A 289 -2.88 19.76 -0.30
N ASN A 290 -2.10 20.35 -1.21
CA ASN A 290 -2.62 21.08 -2.37
C ASN A 290 -3.54 20.22 -3.23
N LYS A 291 -3.15 18.96 -3.49
CA LYS A 291 -3.92 18.02 -4.31
C LYS A 291 -5.32 17.76 -3.73
N TYR A 292 -5.42 17.65 -2.40
CA TYR A 292 -6.70 17.40 -1.73
C TYR A 292 -7.57 18.66 -1.59
N LEU A 293 -6.96 19.84 -1.39
CA LEU A 293 -7.70 21.11 -1.41
C LEU A 293 -8.32 21.37 -2.79
N ILE A 294 -7.59 21.12 -3.86
CA ILE A 294 -8.09 21.26 -5.23
C ILE A 294 -9.28 20.32 -5.46
N LYS A 295 -9.18 19.05 -5.05
CA LYS A 295 -10.32 18.12 -5.12
C LYS A 295 -11.50 18.55 -4.26
N GLN A 296 -11.25 19.14 -3.10
CA GLN A 296 -12.32 19.69 -2.25
C GLN A 296 -13.05 20.85 -2.96
N LYS A 297 -12.32 21.75 -3.65
CA LYS A 297 -12.92 22.80 -4.47
C LYS A 297 -13.72 22.24 -5.64
N MET A 298 -13.18 21.24 -6.35
CA MET A 298 -13.92 20.51 -7.40
C MET A 298 -15.22 19.92 -6.86
N PHE A 299 -15.18 19.28 -5.68
CA PHE A 299 -16.37 18.72 -5.04
C PHE A 299 -17.38 19.78 -4.63
N ARG A 300 -16.93 20.92 -4.10
CA ARG A 300 -17.78 22.06 -3.75
C ARG A 300 -18.25 22.88 -4.97
N LYS A 301 -17.82 22.50 -6.19
CA LYS A 301 -18.09 23.24 -7.44
C LYS A 301 -17.56 24.68 -7.41
N ASP A 302 -16.48 24.92 -6.66
CA ASP A 302 -15.73 26.17 -6.68
C ASP A 302 -14.70 26.14 -7.82
N PHE A 303 -15.08 26.69 -8.97
CA PHE A 303 -14.27 26.67 -10.20
C PHE A 303 -12.95 27.46 -10.13
N SER A 304 -12.66 28.16 -9.03
CA SER A 304 -11.32 28.72 -8.81
C SER A 304 -10.21 27.66 -8.82
N PHE A 305 -10.55 26.39 -8.59
CA PHE A 305 -9.63 25.25 -8.70
C PHE A 305 -8.91 25.18 -10.07
N VAL A 306 -9.52 25.71 -11.14
CA VAL A 306 -8.89 25.76 -12.47
C VAL A 306 -7.62 26.61 -12.42
N ASN A 307 -7.67 27.76 -11.74
CA ASN A 307 -6.51 28.63 -11.56
C ASN A 307 -5.44 27.98 -10.67
N ASP A 308 -5.87 27.28 -9.61
CA ASP A 308 -4.94 26.57 -8.72
C ASP A 308 -4.16 25.48 -9.47
N ILE A 309 -4.80 24.80 -10.43
CA ILE A 309 -4.14 23.83 -11.31
C ILE A 309 -3.24 24.54 -12.32
N GLU A 310 -3.73 25.54 -13.04
CA GLU A 310 -2.97 26.21 -14.12
C GLU A 310 -1.73 26.95 -13.60
N SER A 311 -1.75 27.41 -12.35
CA SER A 311 -0.61 28.08 -11.71
C SER A 311 0.39 27.11 -11.06
N ASN A 312 0.08 25.83 -10.94
CA ASN A 312 0.95 24.82 -10.34
C ASN A 312 1.43 23.82 -11.42
N THR A 313 2.70 23.90 -11.78
CA THR A 313 3.27 23.08 -12.87
C THR A 313 3.19 21.58 -12.59
N GLU A 314 3.45 21.15 -11.36
CA GLU A 314 3.40 19.75 -10.95
C GLU A 314 1.97 19.19 -11.08
N ILE A 315 0.98 19.89 -10.51
CA ILE A 315 -0.42 19.47 -10.56
C ILE A 315 -0.98 19.54 -11.98
N SER A 316 -0.62 20.58 -12.74
CA SER A 316 -1.05 20.73 -14.14
C SER A 316 -0.52 19.62 -15.05
N SER A 317 0.58 18.97 -14.66
CA SER A 317 1.19 17.85 -15.38
C SER A 317 0.56 16.50 -15.04
N ASP A 318 -0.21 16.41 -13.94
CA ASP A 318 -0.97 15.20 -13.62
C ASP A 318 -2.22 15.12 -14.53
N PRO A 319 -2.38 14.05 -15.34
CA PRO A 319 -3.51 13.91 -16.24
C PRO A 319 -4.89 13.93 -15.58
N GLU A 320 -5.03 13.45 -14.33
CA GLU A 320 -6.29 13.51 -13.59
C GLU A 320 -6.74 14.96 -13.41
N TYR A 321 -5.87 15.81 -12.87
CA TYR A 321 -6.16 17.22 -12.62
C TYR A 321 -6.31 18.00 -13.93
N PHE A 322 -5.47 17.73 -14.92
CA PHE A 322 -5.60 18.34 -16.25
C PHE A 322 -6.99 18.07 -16.84
N ILE A 323 -7.41 16.81 -16.93
CA ILE A 323 -8.70 16.42 -17.53
C ILE A 323 -9.86 17.04 -16.76
N LEU A 324 -9.85 16.96 -15.42
CA LEU A 324 -10.92 17.52 -14.59
C LEU A 324 -11.00 19.05 -14.70
N SER A 325 -9.86 19.75 -14.82
CA SER A 325 -9.82 21.20 -15.02
C SER A 325 -10.45 21.66 -16.33
N LYS A 326 -10.33 20.86 -17.39
CA LYS A 326 -10.92 21.18 -18.69
C LYS A 326 -12.36 20.71 -18.82
N LEU A 327 -12.73 19.61 -18.16
CA LEU A 327 -14.06 19.00 -18.29
C LEU A 327 -15.10 19.61 -17.35
N LEU A 328 -14.83 19.66 -16.05
CA LEU A 328 -15.86 19.98 -15.05
C LEU A 328 -16.49 21.37 -15.23
N PRO A 329 -15.75 22.44 -15.61
CA PRO A 329 -16.35 23.75 -15.87
C PRO A 329 -17.37 23.76 -17.02
N LEU A 330 -17.28 22.81 -17.95
CA LEU A 330 -18.16 22.76 -19.13
C LEU A 330 -19.54 22.16 -18.81
N ILE A 331 -19.63 21.33 -17.77
CA ILE A 331 -20.84 20.55 -17.44
C ILE A 331 -21.92 21.46 -16.85
N GLY A 332 -23.18 21.23 -17.26
CA GLY A 332 -24.35 21.97 -16.79
C GLY A 332 -24.53 23.37 -17.41
N ARG A 333 -23.59 23.80 -18.26
CA ARG A 333 -23.64 25.11 -18.96
C ARG A 333 -23.62 25.01 -20.47
N ASN A 334 -23.26 23.84 -20.99
CA ASN A 334 -23.15 23.55 -22.41
C ASN A 334 -23.87 22.21 -22.68
N ASP A 335 -24.35 22.01 -23.90
CA ASP A 335 -24.93 20.74 -24.30
C ASP A 335 -23.86 19.63 -24.36
N GLU A 336 -24.29 18.38 -24.16
CA GLU A 336 -23.38 17.22 -24.07
C GLU A 336 -22.48 17.07 -25.31
N GLN A 337 -23.00 17.38 -26.51
CA GLN A 337 -22.26 17.24 -27.74
C GLN A 337 -21.13 18.27 -27.82
N SER A 338 -21.39 19.52 -27.45
CA SER A 338 -20.36 20.57 -27.33
C SER A 338 -19.32 20.21 -26.27
N VAL A 339 -19.73 19.75 -25.09
CA VAL A 339 -18.81 19.31 -24.03
C VAL A 339 -17.89 18.20 -24.55
N LEU A 340 -18.47 17.20 -25.23
CA LEU A 340 -17.72 16.06 -25.76
C LEU A 340 -16.70 16.52 -26.80
N SER A 341 -17.11 17.31 -27.76
CA SER A 341 -16.23 17.81 -28.81
C SER A 341 -15.06 18.64 -28.26
N ILE A 342 -15.29 19.43 -27.20
CA ILE A 342 -14.24 20.23 -26.55
C ILE A 342 -13.29 19.35 -25.75
N ILE A 343 -13.79 18.46 -24.88
CA ILE A 343 -12.90 17.66 -24.03
C ILE A 343 -12.04 16.71 -24.86
N LEU A 344 -12.56 16.17 -25.96
CA LEU A 344 -11.78 15.34 -26.88
C LEU A 344 -10.64 16.15 -27.54
N HIS A 345 -10.89 17.41 -27.88
CA HIS A 345 -9.85 18.31 -28.39
C HIS A 345 -8.79 18.59 -27.31
N GLU A 346 -9.20 18.99 -26.10
CA GLU A 346 -8.29 19.28 -24.98
C GLU A 346 -7.43 18.06 -24.60
N ILE A 347 -8.03 16.86 -24.57
CA ILE A 347 -7.28 15.62 -24.34
C ILE A 347 -6.24 15.42 -25.43
N TRP A 348 -6.62 15.59 -26.71
CA TRP A 348 -5.65 15.42 -27.80
C TRP A 348 -4.51 16.44 -27.75
N GLN A 349 -4.80 17.71 -27.45
CA GLN A 349 -3.75 18.72 -27.23
C GLN A 349 -2.85 18.35 -26.05
N GLY A 350 -3.42 17.78 -24.98
CA GLY A 350 -2.68 17.21 -23.87
C GLY A 350 -1.74 16.07 -24.31
N VAL A 351 -2.19 15.19 -25.19
CA VAL A 351 -1.35 14.11 -25.76
C VAL A 351 -0.24 14.68 -26.64
N LEU A 352 -0.55 15.61 -27.55
CA LEU A 352 0.44 16.25 -28.44
C LEU A 352 1.53 17.00 -27.67
N SER A 353 1.18 17.65 -26.57
CA SER A 353 2.11 18.41 -25.73
C SER A 353 2.84 17.55 -24.68
N GLY A 354 2.55 16.25 -24.61
CA GLY A 354 3.11 15.35 -23.60
C GLY A 354 2.51 15.50 -22.20
N LYS A 355 1.58 16.43 -21.99
CA LYS A 355 0.86 16.64 -20.70
C LYS A 355 -0.05 15.47 -20.32
N ILE A 356 -0.48 14.67 -21.30
CA ILE A 356 -1.26 13.45 -21.05
C ILE A 356 -0.48 12.25 -21.61
N PRO A 357 0.40 11.64 -20.81
CA PRO A 357 0.84 10.29 -21.08
C PRO A 357 -0.36 9.36 -20.88
N VAL A 358 -0.94 8.84 -21.97
CA VAL A 358 -2.22 8.09 -21.90
C VAL A 358 -2.16 6.78 -21.10
N SER A 359 -0.96 6.31 -20.78
CA SER A 359 -0.69 5.16 -19.89
C SER A 359 -0.41 5.54 -18.44
N HIS A 360 -0.41 6.84 -18.09
CA HIS A 360 -0.13 7.33 -16.74
C HIS A 360 -1.11 6.74 -15.72
N PRO A 361 -0.67 6.35 -14.51
CA PRO A 361 -1.54 5.78 -13.47
C PRO A 361 -2.76 6.65 -13.14
N SER A 362 -2.62 7.98 -13.09
CA SER A 362 -3.72 8.91 -12.82
C SER A 362 -4.84 8.84 -13.87
N VAL A 363 -4.54 8.51 -15.13
CA VAL A 363 -5.57 8.27 -16.16
C VAL A 363 -6.41 7.05 -15.79
N PHE A 364 -5.80 5.98 -15.28
CA PHE A 364 -6.53 4.77 -14.86
C PHE A 364 -7.21 4.91 -13.50
N LYS A 365 -6.74 5.81 -12.64
CA LYS A 365 -7.48 6.22 -11.44
C LYS A 365 -8.79 6.92 -11.84
N LEU A 366 -8.73 7.80 -12.84
CA LEU A 366 -9.91 8.51 -13.35
C LEU A 366 -10.80 7.62 -14.23
N PHE A 367 -10.22 6.76 -15.06
CA PHE A 367 -10.89 5.82 -15.96
C PHE A 367 -10.51 4.37 -15.63
N PRO A 368 -11.09 3.78 -14.57
CA PRO A 368 -10.72 2.47 -14.03
C PRO A 368 -10.90 1.32 -15.03
N GLN A 369 -10.09 0.27 -14.86
CA GLN A 369 -10.14 -0.97 -15.63
C GLN A 369 -10.92 -2.06 -14.88
N CYS A 370 -11.83 -2.75 -15.57
CA CYS A 370 -12.51 -3.94 -15.02
C CYS A 370 -11.66 -5.22 -15.13
N SER A 371 -11.95 -6.20 -14.28
CA SER A 371 -11.30 -7.51 -14.24
C SER A 371 -11.36 -8.23 -15.59
N SER A 372 -12.48 -8.13 -16.31
CA SER A 372 -12.64 -8.73 -17.63
C SER A 372 -11.65 -8.18 -18.65
N LEU A 373 -11.23 -6.92 -18.54
CA LEU A 373 -10.18 -6.34 -19.38
C LEU A 373 -8.78 -6.67 -18.85
N LYS A 374 -8.57 -6.70 -17.52
CA LYS A 374 -7.28 -7.12 -16.93
C LYS A 374 -6.87 -8.51 -17.43
N ILE A 375 -7.82 -9.44 -17.52
CA ILE A 375 -7.56 -10.82 -17.94
C ILE A 375 -7.27 -10.93 -19.43
N ARG A 376 -8.00 -10.18 -20.28
CA ARG A 376 -7.97 -10.32 -21.75
C ARG A 376 -7.03 -9.36 -22.47
N SER A 377 -6.68 -8.26 -21.82
CA SER A 377 -5.81 -7.21 -22.34
C SER A 377 -4.64 -7.00 -21.38
N ARG A 378 -3.99 -8.11 -20.99
CA ARG A 378 -2.85 -8.11 -20.05
C ARG A 378 -1.69 -7.27 -20.57
N ASN A 379 -1.44 -7.37 -21.87
CA ASN A 379 -0.34 -6.68 -22.52
C ASN A 379 -0.63 -5.22 -22.86
N LEU A 380 -1.87 -4.74 -22.80
CA LEU A 380 -2.20 -3.34 -23.06
C LEU A 380 -3.37 -2.92 -22.19
N LYS A 381 -3.10 -2.09 -21.18
CA LYS A 381 -4.11 -1.68 -20.21
C LYS A 381 -5.18 -0.79 -20.86
N LEU A 382 -6.44 -1.16 -20.67
CA LEU A 382 -7.61 -0.46 -21.20
C LEU A 382 -8.58 -0.10 -20.08
N SER A 383 -9.21 1.06 -20.17
CA SER A 383 -10.27 1.52 -19.27
C SER A 383 -11.58 0.77 -19.53
N CYS A 384 -12.42 0.64 -18.51
CA CYS A 384 -13.70 -0.05 -18.62
C CYS A 384 -14.65 0.70 -19.57
N GLU A 385 -15.26 -0.04 -20.50
CA GLU A 385 -16.31 0.44 -21.41
C GLU A 385 -17.55 -0.47 -21.29
N ALA A 386 -17.85 -0.89 -20.05
CA ALA A 386 -18.99 -1.76 -19.81
C ALA A 386 -20.29 -1.04 -20.20
N PHE A 387 -21.19 -1.77 -20.86
CA PHE A 387 -22.53 -1.31 -21.19
C PHE A 387 -23.55 -2.40 -20.85
N HIS A 388 -24.76 -1.98 -20.54
CA HIS A 388 -25.89 -2.84 -20.25
C HIS A 388 -26.38 -3.56 -21.51
N TRP A 389 -26.67 -4.85 -21.36
CA TRP A 389 -27.14 -5.72 -22.41
C TRP A 389 -28.25 -6.63 -21.91
N ASN A 390 -29.38 -6.62 -22.62
CA ASN A 390 -30.52 -7.48 -22.37
C ASN A 390 -30.41 -8.74 -23.24
N ALA A 391 -29.92 -9.84 -22.66
CA ALA A 391 -29.83 -11.11 -23.34
C ALA A 391 -31.19 -11.82 -23.31
N LYS A 392 -31.82 -11.98 -24.48
CA LYS A 392 -33.03 -12.81 -24.62
C LYS A 392 -32.64 -14.29 -24.55
N GLN A 393 -33.26 -15.03 -23.63
CA GLN A 393 -33.09 -16.45 -23.46
C GLN A 393 -34.08 -17.25 -24.33
N PRO A 394 -33.82 -18.54 -24.59
CA PRO A 394 -34.72 -19.40 -25.38
C PRO A 394 -36.14 -19.51 -24.82
N ASP A 395 -36.30 -19.38 -23.50
CA ASP A 395 -37.58 -19.38 -22.79
C ASP A 395 -38.32 -18.02 -22.83
N GLY A 396 -37.75 -17.03 -23.54
CA GLY A 396 -38.30 -15.68 -23.65
C GLY A 396 -37.93 -14.74 -22.50
N THR A 397 -37.24 -15.22 -21.46
CA THR A 397 -36.78 -14.36 -20.35
C THR A 397 -35.64 -13.44 -20.80
N ILE A 398 -35.47 -12.33 -20.07
CA ILE A 398 -34.38 -11.36 -20.32
C ILE A 398 -33.40 -11.44 -19.16
N GLU A 399 -32.18 -11.87 -19.46
CA GLU A 399 -31.07 -11.82 -18.52
C GLU A 399 -30.28 -10.52 -18.72
N LYS A 400 -30.24 -9.68 -17.69
CA LYS A 400 -29.48 -8.42 -17.70
C LYS A 400 -28.00 -8.72 -17.45
N LYS A 401 -27.13 -8.27 -18.36
CA LYS A 401 -25.68 -8.42 -18.26
C LYS A 401 -24.97 -7.10 -18.55
N PHE A 402 -23.77 -6.95 -17.99
CA PHE A 402 -22.81 -5.97 -18.48
C PHE A 402 -21.88 -6.62 -19.48
N LEU A 403 -21.66 -5.97 -20.62
CA LEU A 403 -20.67 -6.36 -21.60
C LEU A 403 -19.60 -5.29 -21.71
N CYS A 404 -18.34 -5.68 -21.67
CA CYS A 404 -17.21 -4.79 -21.97
C CYS A 404 -16.44 -5.38 -23.15
N ARG A 405 -16.39 -4.64 -24.28
CA ARG A 405 -15.82 -5.13 -25.56
C ARG A 405 -16.38 -6.51 -25.94
N SER A 406 -17.72 -6.63 -25.95
CA SER A 406 -18.48 -7.81 -26.37
C SER A 406 -18.25 -9.11 -25.56
N LYS A 407 -17.75 -9.00 -24.32
CA LYS A 407 -17.72 -10.12 -23.35
C LYS A 407 -18.27 -9.68 -22.01
N ILE A 408 -18.70 -10.64 -21.21
CA ILE A 408 -19.29 -10.39 -19.89
C ILE A 408 -18.30 -9.63 -19.00
N CYS A 409 -18.80 -8.60 -18.33
CA CYS A 409 -18.10 -7.78 -17.35
C CYS A 409 -18.69 -8.09 -15.97
N HIS A 410 -17.91 -8.74 -15.11
CA HIS A 410 -18.39 -9.13 -13.77
C HIS A 410 -18.27 -7.99 -12.74
N ASP A 411 -17.40 -7.02 -13.00
CA ASP A 411 -17.10 -5.88 -12.12
C ASP A 411 -17.13 -4.56 -12.92
N PRO A 412 -18.32 -4.13 -13.42
CA PRO A 412 -18.42 -2.90 -14.20
C PRO A 412 -17.94 -1.70 -13.38
N GLN A 413 -16.88 -1.04 -13.85
CA GLN A 413 -16.29 0.14 -13.20
C GLN A 413 -16.90 1.47 -13.69
N VAL A 414 -18.01 1.39 -14.43
CA VAL A 414 -18.64 2.54 -15.10
C VAL A 414 -19.84 3.09 -14.32
N LEU A 415 -20.28 2.41 -13.27
CA LEU A 415 -21.41 2.89 -12.47
C LEU A 415 -20.92 3.91 -11.45
N PRO A 416 -21.54 5.10 -11.36
CA PRO A 416 -21.15 6.10 -10.38
C PRO A 416 -21.51 5.66 -8.96
N ASP A 417 -20.63 5.98 -8.01
CA ASP A 417 -20.77 5.77 -6.57
C ASP A 417 -20.46 7.07 -5.81
N LEU A 418 -21.53 7.85 -5.56
CA LEU A 418 -21.43 9.10 -4.81
C LEU A 418 -21.31 8.91 -3.29
N SER A 419 -21.35 7.66 -2.79
CA SER A 419 -21.11 7.36 -1.38
C SER A 419 -19.62 7.34 -1.03
N ARG A 420 -18.76 7.13 -2.03
CA ARG A 420 -17.31 7.17 -1.93
C ARG A 420 -16.81 8.54 -1.48
N ASP A 421 -15.63 8.57 -0.84
CA ASP A 421 -14.93 9.82 -0.61
C ASP A 421 -14.53 10.49 -1.93
N TYR A 422 -14.78 11.80 -2.07
CA TYR A 422 -14.51 12.57 -3.29
C TYR A 422 -13.04 12.56 -3.73
N ILE A 423 -12.13 12.22 -2.82
CA ILE A 423 -10.71 12.05 -3.11
C ILE A 423 -10.47 10.87 -4.08
N ASP A 424 -11.36 9.87 -4.06
CA ASP A 424 -11.28 8.64 -4.85
C ASP A 424 -12.36 8.56 -5.94
N PHE A 425 -13.01 9.68 -6.23
CA PHE A 425 -13.94 9.80 -7.35
C PHE A 425 -13.24 9.51 -8.68
N THR A 426 -13.82 8.57 -9.41
CA THR A 426 -13.56 8.30 -10.82
C THR A 426 -14.27 9.33 -11.69
N ILE A 427 -14.05 9.27 -13.01
CA ILE A 427 -14.75 10.14 -13.96
C ILE A 427 -16.27 9.98 -13.84
N TYR A 428 -16.76 8.76 -13.59
CA TYR A 428 -18.18 8.47 -13.52
C TYR A 428 -18.82 9.16 -12.31
N ASP A 429 -18.13 9.14 -11.18
CA ASP A 429 -18.55 9.80 -9.93
C ASP A 429 -18.56 11.32 -10.12
N TRP A 430 -17.50 11.88 -10.72
CA TRP A 430 -17.42 13.31 -11.03
C TRP A 430 -18.52 13.78 -11.98
N LEU A 431 -18.77 13.04 -13.06
CA LEU A 431 -19.82 13.36 -14.03
C LEU A 431 -21.20 13.34 -13.36
N ALA A 432 -21.50 12.29 -12.57
CA ALA A 432 -22.75 12.19 -11.83
C ALA A 432 -22.90 13.33 -10.80
N HIS A 433 -21.84 13.65 -10.05
CA HIS A 433 -21.82 14.76 -9.09
C HIS A 433 -22.10 16.13 -9.74
N TYR A 434 -21.66 16.31 -10.98
CA TYR A 434 -21.91 17.50 -11.79
C TYR A 434 -23.25 17.47 -12.55
N GLY A 435 -24.07 16.42 -12.37
CA GLY A 435 -25.42 16.31 -12.91
C GLY A 435 -25.50 15.65 -14.29
N MET A 436 -24.43 15.01 -14.76
CA MET A 436 -24.45 14.22 -15.99
C MET A 436 -24.85 12.78 -15.67
N THR A 437 -25.96 12.32 -16.23
CA THR A 437 -26.52 10.99 -15.99
C THR A 437 -26.51 10.13 -17.25
N TYR A 438 -26.61 8.82 -17.08
CA TYR A 438 -26.92 7.91 -18.18
C TYR A 438 -28.31 8.17 -18.75
N LEU A 439 -28.50 7.88 -20.04
CA LEU A 439 -29.80 7.95 -20.74
C LEU A 439 -30.86 7.10 -20.03
N ILE A 440 -30.46 5.95 -19.50
CA ILE A 440 -31.28 5.10 -18.63
C ILE A 440 -30.48 4.85 -17.35
N ALA A 441 -31.08 5.20 -16.20
CA ALA A 441 -30.44 5.05 -14.91
C ALA A 441 -30.03 3.58 -14.65
N GLY A 442 -28.77 3.37 -14.26
CA GLY A 442 -28.21 2.03 -14.02
C GLY A 442 -27.94 1.20 -15.27
N GLU A 443 -28.33 1.66 -16.47
CA GLU A 443 -28.18 0.93 -17.73
C GLU A 443 -27.29 1.71 -18.72
N PRO A 444 -25.96 1.82 -18.46
CA PRO A 444 -25.04 2.52 -19.34
C PRO A 444 -25.05 1.93 -20.74
N SER A 445 -25.01 2.77 -21.75
CA SER A 445 -24.98 2.41 -23.17
C SER A 445 -23.74 2.97 -23.86
N LYS A 446 -23.40 2.41 -25.02
CA LYS A 446 -22.30 2.92 -25.86
C LYS A 446 -22.53 4.36 -26.35
N ARG A 447 -23.76 4.87 -26.25
CA ARG A 447 -24.11 6.24 -26.66
C ARG A 447 -23.88 7.27 -25.55
N ASP A 448 -23.75 6.82 -24.31
CA ASP A 448 -23.59 7.72 -23.18
C ASP A 448 -22.20 8.37 -23.18
N PHE A 449 -22.17 9.65 -22.82
CA PHE A 449 -20.95 10.45 -22.72
C PHE A 449 -19.82 9.78 -21.92
N PRO A 450 -20.05 9.26 -20.69
CA PRO A 450 -18.97 8.68 -19.89
C PRO A 450 -18.30 7.48 -20.58
N ILE A 451 -19.09 6.68 -21.30
CA ILE A 451 -18.60 5.48 -22.01
C ILE A 451 -17.80 5.89 -23.25
N LYS A 452 -18.26 6.90 -24.00
CA LYS A 452 -17.53 7.45 -25.14
C LYS A 452 -16.14 7.97 -24.75
N LEU A 453 -16.03 8.64 -23.59
CA LEU A 453 -14.78 9.21 -23.13
C LEU A 453 -13.74 8.14 -22.76
N ALA A 454 -14.14 7.08 -22.06
CA ALA A 454 -13.28 5.93 -21.79
C ALA A 454 -12.84 5.22 -23.08
N GLY A 455 -13.77 5.01 -24.02
CA GLY A 455 -13.48 4.42 -25.33
C GLY A 455 -12.50 5.26 -26.16
N TYR A 456 -12.51 6.57 -26.00
CA TYR A 456 -11.55 7.45 -26.67
C TYR A 456 -10.11 7.22 -26.20
N PHE A 457 -9.87 7.15 -24.88
CA PHE A 457 -8.54 6.82 -24.34
C PHE A 457 -8.05 5.45 -24.79
N ASN A 458 -8.93 4.45 -24.75
CA ASN A 458 -8.60 3.11 -25.23
C ASN A 458 -8.19 3.12 -26.70
N ARG A 459 -8.92 3.87 -27.53
CA ARG A 459 -8.62 3.98 -28.94
C ARG A 459 -7.31 4.71 -29.22
N ILE A 460 -6.96 5.75 -28.45
CA ILE A 460 -5.64 6.40 -28.57
C ILE A 460 -4.53 5.38 -28.31
N ARG A 461 -4.65 4.59 -27.23
CA ARG A 461 -3.66 3.56 -26.86
C ARG A 461 -3.53 2.47 -27.93
N GLU A 462 -4.67 1.99 -28.42
CA GLU A 462 -4.75 0.92 -29.43
C GLU A 462 -4.19 1.37 -30.78
N LEU A 463 -4.46 2.60 -31.20
CA LEU A 463 -4.04 3.11 -32.52
C LEU A 463 -2.71 3.86 -32.50
N HIS A 464 -2.08 4.06 -31.33
CA HIS A 464 -0.96 4.98 -31.15
C HIS A 464 0.17 4.80 -32.17
N SER A 465 0.60 3.56 -32.42
CA SER A 465 1.67 3.27 -33.40
C SER A 465 1.29 3.69 -34.82
N ARG A 466 0.00 3.60 -35.17
CA ARG A 466 -0.52 4.04 -36.48
C ARG A 466 -0.75 5.54 -36.55
N LEU A 467 -0.88 6.24 -35.43
CA LEU A 467 -1.16 7.68 -35.41
C LEU A 467 0.06 8.55 -35.75
N HIS A 468 1.25 7.97 -35.91
CA HIS A 468 2.44 8.69 -36.34
C HIS A 468 2.52 8.81 -37.87
N CYS A 469 3.07 9.92 -38.33
CA CYS A 469 3.42 10.11 -39.73
C CYS A 469 4.52 9.12 -40.11
N ARG A 470 4.33 8.34 -41.18
CA ARG A 470 5.34 7.37 -41.64
C ARG A 470 6.58 8.02 -42.24
N SER A 471 6.49 9.29 -42.66
CA SER A 471 7.57 10.04 -43.30
C SER A 471 8.48 10.73 -42.27
N CYS A 472 7.92 11.49 -41.32
CA CYS A 472 8.71 12.23 -40.33
C CYS A 472 8.63 11.68 -38.90
N GLY A 473 7.85 10.63 -38.65
CA GLY A 473 7.70 10.02 -37.32
C GLY A 473 6.90 10.86 -36.31
N VAL A 474 6.49 12.09 -36.64
CA VAL A 474 5.74 12.96 -35.71
C VAL A 474 4.29 12.46 -35.52
N LEU A 475 3.77 12.55 -34.30
CA LEU A 475 2.37 12.24 -33.99
C LEU A 475 1.45 13.17 -34.80
N MET A 476 0.58 12.60 -35.63
CA MET A 476 -0.31 13.37 -36.50
C MET A 476 -1.38 14.10 -35.68
N VAL A 477 -1.95 15.16 -36.24
CA VAL A 477 -3.09 15.87 -35.65
C VAL A 477 -4.38 15.42 -36.32
N PRO A 478 -5.50 15.24 -35.60
CA PRO A 478 -6.76 14.90 -36.22
C PRO A 478 -7.23 16.04 -37.13
N ASP A 479 -7.90 15.69 -38.22
CA ASP A 479 -8.59 16.65 -39.07
C ASP A 479 -9.89 17.08 -38.40
N MET A 480 -9.78 18.05 -37.51
CA MET A 480 -10.91 18.67 -36.83
C MET A 480 -11.62 19.60 -37.83
N LYS A 481 -12.60 19.10 -38.61
CA LYS A 481 -13.51 19.97 -39.36
C LYS A 481 -14.60 20.50 -38.42
N TYR A 482 -14.65 21.83 -38.29
CA TYR A 482 -15.34 22.55 -37.22
C TYR A 482 -16.78 22.95 -37.59
N ALA A 483 -17.70 22.79 -36.64
CA ALA A 483 -18.73 23.80 -36.44
C ALA A 483 -18.20 24.77 -35.36
N ARG A 484 -18.33 26.09 -35.59
CA ARG A 484 -18.09 27.07 -34.52
C ARG A 484 -19.24 26.95 -33.52
N VAL A 485 -18.92 26.55 -32.30
CA VAL A 485 -19.90 26.50 -31.20
C VAL A 485 -19.54 27.59 -30.19
N GLU A 486 -20.52 28.38 -29.77
CA GLU A 486 -20.34 29.27 -28.64
C GLU A 486 -20.52 28.47 -27.35
N VAL A 487 -19.54 28.51 -26.47
CA VAL A 487 -19.56 27.76 -25.22
C VAL A 487 -19.22 28.64 -24.03
N SER A 488 -19.87 28.36 -22.91
CA SER A 488 -19.58 28.99 -21.63
C SER A 488 -18.44 28.24 -20.95
N VAL A 489 -17.32 28.94 -20.74
CA VAL A 489 -16.11 28.40 -20.11
C VAL A 489 -15.72 29.23 -18.89
N TRP A 490 -15.03 28.61 -17.93
CA TRP A 490 -14.41 29.35 -16.84
C TRP A 490 -13.17 30.10 -17.35
N ASP A 491 -13.10 31.39 -17.07
CA ASP A 491 -11.97 32.24 -17.44
C ASP A 491 -11.22 32.70 -16.19
N THR A 492 -9.94 32.33 -16.13
CA THR A 492 -9.08 32.57 -14.96
C THR A 492 -8.77 34.05 -14.74
N LYS A 493 -8.78 34.86 -15.80
CA LYS A 493 -8.53 36.32 -15.72
C LYS A 493 -9.71 37.05 -15.09
N SER A 494 -10.91 36.80 -15.59
CA SER A 494 -12.15 37.40 -15.07
C SER A 494 -12.69 36.70 -13.82
N LYS A 495 -12.13 35.54 -13.44
CA LYS A 495 -12.60 34.69 -12.34
C LYS A 495 -14.11 34.40 -12.44
N GLY A 496 -14.57 34.15 -13.65
CA GLY A 496 -16.00 33.99 -13.96
C GLY A 496 -16.24 33.21 -15.25
N PHE A 497 -17.51 32.94 -15.54
CA PHE A 497 -17.90 32.30 -16.79
C PHE A 497 -18.06 33.33 -17.90
N VAL A 498 -17.47 33.03 -19.05
CA VAL A 498 -17.56 33.85 -20.26
C VAL A 498 -17.91 32.96 -21.45
N LYS A 499 -18.62 33.53 -22.44
CA LYS A 499 -18.85 32.86 -23.71
C LYS A 499 -17.63 33.03 -24.61
N LYS A 500 -17.10 31.93 -25.14
CA LYS A 500 -16.01 31.93 -26.13
C LYS A 500 -16.41 31.08 -27.34
N PRO A 501 -16.04 31.50 -28.56
CA PRO A 501 -16.17 30.63 -29.72
C PRO A 501 -15.15 29.49 -29.58
N PHE A 502 -15.63 28.26 -29.59
CA PHE A 502 -14.80 27.06 -29.65
C PHE A 502 -14.88 26.40 -31.02
N GLN A 503 -13.76 25.79 -31.36
CA GLN A 503 -13.60 24.94 -32.52
C GLN A 503 -13.88 23.49 -32.09
N ALA A 504 -15.12 23.03 -32.26
CA ALA A 504 -15.55 21.70 -31.83
C ALA A 504 -15.16 20.60 -32.83
N ALA A 505 -14.54 19.54 -32.32
CA ALA A 505 -14.15 18.37 -33.09
C ALA A 505 -15.35 17.48 -33.46
N TYR A 506 -15.52 17.17 -34.74
CA TYR A 506 -16.44 16.12 -35.22
C TYR A 506 -15.63 14.96 -35.83
N ARG A 507 -15.66 13.80 -35.15
CA ARG A 507 -15.10 12.50 -35.56
C ARG A 507 -13.57 12.47 -35.78
N LEU A 508 -12.89 11.83 -34.84
CA LEU A 508 -11.43 11.64 -34.78
C LEU A 508 -10.99 10.39 -35.55
N THR A 509 -11.30 10.36 -36.83
CA THR A 509 -10.99 9.23 -37.71
C THR A 509 -10.04 9.59 -38.83
N VAL A 510 -9.78 10.87 -39.08
CA VAL A 510 -8.84 11.34 -40.11
C VAL A 510 -7.72 12.11 -39.41
N PHE A 511 -6.48 11.85 -39.77
CA PHE A 511 -5.28 12.43 -39.14
C PHE A 511 -4.32 12.95 -40.21
N LYS A 512 -3.69 14.10 -39.96
CA LYS A 512 -2.77 14.77 -40.88
C LYS A 512 -1.45 15.11 -40.21
N CYS A 513 -0.36 15.09 -40.97
CA CYS A 513 0.93 15.56 -40.48
C CYS A 513 0.90 17.08 -40.30
N ALA A 514 1.36 17.57 -39.14
CA ALA A 514 1.47 18.99 -38.83
C ALA A 514 2.89 19.56 -39.06
N SER A 515 3.86 18.74 -39.45
CA SER A 515 5.22 19.19 -39.74
C SER A 515 5.29 19.83 -41.12
N HIS A 516 5.54 21.14 -41.19
CA HIS A 516 5.56 21.92 -42.43
C HIS A 516 6.65 21.48 -43.42
N SER A 517 7.74 20.85 -42.93
CA SER A 517 8.83 20.34 -43.75
C SER A 517 8.60 18.90 -44.22
N CYS A 518 7.53 18.24 -43.80
CA CYS A 518 7.24 16.87 -44.17
C CYS A 518 6.44 16.81 -45.48
N GLU A 519 6.79 15.89 -46.38
CA GLU A 519 6.05 15.65 -47.64
C GLU A 519 4.57 15.25 -47.41
N GLN A 520 4.25 14.74 -46.21
CA GLN A 520 2.90 14.36 -45.80
C GLN A 520 2.14 15.51 -45.12
N PHE A 521 2.69 16.73 -45.11
CA PHE A 521 2.08 17.91 -44.48
C PHE A 521 0.65 18.13 -44.98
N GLY A 522 -0.31 18.22 -44.05
CA GLY A 522 -1.71 18.49 -44.37
C GLY A 522 -2.49 17.34 -45.04
N ILE A 523 -1.83 16.24 -45.44
CA ILE A 523 -2.49 15.10 -46.08
C ILE A 523 -3.26 14.29 -45.04
N GLY A 524 -4.57 14.14 -45.23
CA GLY A 524 -5.46 13.44 -44.31
C GLY A 524 -5.52 11.93 -44.55
N HIS A 525 -5.25 11.15 -43.50
CA HIS A 525 -5.25 9.68 -43.49
C HIS A 525 -6.38 9.17 -42.60
N TYR A 526 -7.29 8.34 -43.14
CA TYR A 526 -8.34 7.71 -42.34
C TYR A 526 -7.77 6.53 -41.54
N ILE A 527 -7.88 6.58 -40.21
CA ILE A 527 -7.38 5.55 -39.28
C ILE A 527 -8.46 5.24 -38.24
N ASN A 528 -8.93 3.99 -38.21
CA ASN A 528 -9.98 3.53 -37.30
C ASN A 528 -9.95 2.01 -37.15
N HIS A 529 -10.60 1.46 -36.13
CA HIS A 529 -10.97 0.05 -36.11
C HIS A 529 -12.08 -0.25 -37.12
N CYS A 530 -12.08 -1.46 -37.65
CA CYS A 530 -13.13 -1.98 -38.52
C CYS A 530 -14.48 -2.00 -37.80
N ILE A 531 -15.53 -1.62 -38.52
CA ILE A 531 -16.91 -1.59 -38.01
C ILE A 531 -17.54 -2.99 -37.85
N GLY A 532 -16.89 -4.02 -38.40
CA GLY A 532 -17.36 -5.40 -38.34
C GLY A 532 -17.41 -5.94 -36.91
N TYR A 533 -18.51 -6.60 -36.56
CA TYR A 533 -18.69 -7.20 -35.25
C TYR A 533 -17.57 -8.21 -34.95
N LYS A 534 -16.87 -8.04 -33.81
CA LYS A 534 -15.71 -8.84 -33.38
C LYS A 534 -14.48 -8.80 -34.32
N CYS A 535 -14.50 -8.02 -35.39
CA CYS A 535 -13.37 -7.92 -36.32
C CYS A 535 -12.18 -7.21 -35.66
N SER A 536 -12.33 -5.97 -35.23
CA SER A 536 -11.27 -5.17 -34.57
C SER A 536 -9.98 -4.97 -35.39
N GLU A 537 -9.93 -5.33 -36.68
CA GLU A 537 -8.80 -4.97 -37.55
C GLU A 537 -8.66 -3.45 -37.65
N ILE A 538 -7.43 -2.97 -37.86
CA ILE A 538 -7.19 -1.56 -38.07
C ILE A 538 -7.35 -1.24 -39.55
N ILE A 539 -8.26 -0.31 -39.85
CA ILE A 539 -8.42 0.34 -41.14
C ILE A 539 -7.49 1.55 -41.16
N ASP A 540 -6.49 1.51 -42.03
CA ASP A 540 -5.52 2.57 -42.26
C ASP A 540 -5.48 2.85 -43.76
N ALA A 541 -5.90 4.06 -44.18
CA ALA A 541 -5.99 4.44 -45.59
C ALA A 541 -4.65 4.42 -46.33
N ARG A 542 -3.53 4.36 -45.59
CA ARG A 542 -2.18 4.19 -46.15
C ARG A 542 -1.90 2.75 -46.58
N ASP A 543 -2.63 1.78 -46.03
CA ASP A 543 -2.50 0.35 -46.34
C ASP A 543 -3.67 -0.18 -47.19
N LEU A 544 -4.83 0.48 -47.09
CA LEU A 544 -6.07 0.07 -47.76
C LEU A 544 -6.47 1.15 -48.76
N HIS A 545 -6.39 0.84 -50.05
CA HIS A 545 -6.71 1.80 -51.12
C HIS A 545 -8.11 1.61 -51.70
N GLU A 546 -8.71 0.43 -51.55
CA GLU A 546 -10.03 0.12 -52.09
C GLU A 546 -11.17 0.54 -51.15
N LYS A 547 -12.20 1.16 -51.73
CA LYS A 547 -13.44 1.53 -51.04
C LYS A 547 -14.62 0.81 -51.69
N CYS A 548 -15.61 0.44 -50.89
CA CYS A 548 -16.88 -0.05 -51.41
C CYS A 548 -17.71 1.10 -52.03
N SER A 549 -18.83 0.75 -52.67
CA SER A 549 -19.78 1.71 -53.25
C SER A 549 -20.32 2.74 -52.24
N GLU A 550 -20.32 2.43 -50.94
CA GLU A 550 -20.70 3.37 -49.86
C GLU A 550 -19.54 4.26 -49.38
N GLY A 551 -18.38 4.23 -50.05
CA GLY A 551 -17.21 5.05 -49.73
C GLY A 551 -16.42 4.61 -48.49
N ARG A 552 -16.71 3.42 -47.94
CA ARG A 552 -15.97 2.85 -46.79
C ARG A 552 -14.81 1.98 -47.27
N PHE A 553 -13.67 2.05 -46.59
CA PHE A 553 -12.53 1.16 -46.88
C PHE A 553 -12.90 -0.31 -46.65
N ILE A 554 -12.48 -1.17 -47.57
CA ILE A 554 -12.78 -2.60 -47.54
C ILE A 554 -11.83 -3.28 -46.55
N CYS A 555 -12.39 -3.88 -45.49
CA CYS A 555 -11.61 -4.65 -44.51
C CYS A 555 -11.22 -6.01 -45.11
N ALA A 556 -9.93 -6.24 -45.34
CA ALA A 556 -9.41 -7.47 -45.91
C ALA A 556 -9.72 -8.74 -45.10
N SER A 557 -10.08 -8.61 -43.81
CA SER A 557 -10.41 -9.76 -42.95
C SER A 557 -11.89 -10.14 -42.89
N CYS A 558 -12.83 -9.20 -43.11
CA CYS A 558 -14.25 -9.48 -42.86
C CYS A 558 -15.23 -8.79 -43.81
N GLY A 559 -14.77 -7.88 -44.66
CA GLY A 559 -15.62 -7.22 -45.65
C GLY A 559 -16.81 -6.43 -45.08
N SER A 560 -16.87 -6.14 -43.78
CA SER A 560 -18.06 -5.53 -43.13
C SER A 560 -18.36 -4.08 -43.56
N CYS A 561 -17.69 -3.56 -44.59
CA CYS A 561 -17.99 -2.26 -45.17
C CYS A 561 -19.37 -2.24 -45.84
N CYS A 562 -19.82 -3.34 -46.47
CA CYS A 562 -21.16 -3.53 -47.03
C CYS A 562 -21.52 -5.03 -47.14
N THR A 563 -22.77 -5.36 -47.45
CA THR A 563 -23.28 -6.74 -47.55
C THR A 563 -22.52 -7.58 -48.59
N THR A 564 -22.29 -7.05 -49.79
CA THR A 564 -21.57 -7.74 -50.87
C THR A 564 -20.17 -8.20 -50.45
N HIS A 565 -19.43 -7.34 -49.73
CA HIS A 565 -18.11 -7.71 -49.25
C HIS A 565 -18.17 -8.63 -48.04
N GLN A 566 -19.16 -8.48 -47.16
CA GLN A 566 -19.35 -9.39 -46.04
C GLN A 566 -19.59 -10.84 -46.52
N GLU A 567 -20.37 -11.02 -47.58
CA GLU A 567 -20.59 -12.31 -48.25
C GLU A 567 -19.30 -12.85 -48.90
N LYS A 568 -18.53 -11.98 -49.57
CA LYS A 568 -17.27 -12.36 -50.24
C LYS A 568 -16.17 -12.80 -49.27
N PHE A 569 -15.96 -12.06 -48.18
CA PHE A 569 -14.84 -12.30 -47.27
C PHE A 569 -15.17 -13.32 -46.19
N GLY A 570 -16.45 -13.48 -45.84
CA GLY A 570 -16.86 -14.32 -44.72
C GLY A 570 -16.44 -13.76 -43.36
N ASN A 571 -17.13 -14.17 -42.30
CA ASN A 571 -16.88 -13.69 -40.94
C ASN A 571 -15.77 -14.53 -40.28
N VAL A 572 -14.52 -14.32 -40.69
CA VAL A 572 -13.40 -15.15 -40.24
C VAL A 572 -12.27 -14.31 -39.69
N ASN A 573 -12.02 -14.43 -38.39
CA ASN A 573 -10.72 -14.13 -37.78
C ASN A 573 -9.60 -15.09 -38.29
N LYS A 574 -9.78 -15.73 -39.45
CA LYS A 574 -8.90 -16.77 -40.03
C LYS A 574 -8.52 -17.89 -39.06
N GLY A 575 -9.36 -18.16 -38.04
CA GLY A 575 -9.06 -19.13 -36.98
C GLY A 575 -8.10 -18.63 -35.89
N GLU A 576 -7.59 -17.39 -35.96
CA GLU A 576 -6.79 -16.79 -34.89
C GLU A 576 -7.62 -16.66 -33.60
N THR A 577 -7.02 -17.01 -32.47
CA THR A 577 -7.61 -16.70 -31.16
C THR A 577 -7.62 -15.18 -30.96
N GLU A 578 -8.58 -14.67 -30.18
CA GLU A 578 -8.66 -13.22 -29.89
C GLU A 578 -7.35 -12.68 -29.30
N GLN A 579 -6.65 -13.46 -28.47
CA GLN A 579 -5.37 -13.07 -27.88
C GLN A 579 -4.26 -12.95 -28.91
N VAL A 580 -4.14 -13.92 -29.82
CA VAL A 580 -3.13 -13.88 -30.90
C VAL A 580 -3.38 -12.67 -31.80
N LYS A 581 -4.64 -12.43 -32.17
CA LYS A 581 -5.03 -11.28 -32.98
C LYS A 581 -4.73 -9.96 -32.26
N TYR A 582 -5.05 -9.86 -30.98
CA TYR A 582 -4.80 -8.68 -30.16
C TYR A 582 -3.30 -8.36 -30.10
N ASN A 583 -2.47 -9.37 -29.81
CA ASN A 583 -1.02 -9.22 -29.78
C ASN A 583 -0.47 -8.81 -31.16
N ARG A 584 -0.94 -9.44 -32.25
CA ARG A 584 -0.54 -9.07 -33.62
C ARG A 584 -0.84 -7.62 -33.96
N LEU A 585 -2.01 -7.11 -33.57
CA LEU A 585 -2.44 -5.75 -33.91
C LEU A 585 -1.71 -4.67 -33.11
N TYR A 586 -1.39 -4.95 -31.84
CA TYR A 586 -0.96 -3.92 -30.89
C TYR A 586 0.47 -4.09 -30.36
N ARG A 587 1.20 -5.15 -30.76
CA ARG A 587 2.60 -5.38 -30.32
C ARG A 587 3.54 -4.20 -30.55
N ASP A 588 3.28 -3.40 -31.59
CA ASP A 588 4.11 -2.25 -31.95
C ASP A 588 3.68 -0.96 -31.22
N SER A 589 2.66 -1.03 -30.35
CA SER A 589 2.26 0.09 -29.51
C SER A 589 3.29 0.28 -28.39
N PRO A 590 3.75 1.52 -28.11
CA PRO A 590 4.68 1.77 -26.99
C PRO A 590 4.06 1.50 -25.61
N PHE A 591 2.75 1.24 -25.56
CA PHE A 591 2.03 0.89 -24.34
C PHE A 591 1.82 -0.61 -24.18
N PHE A 592 2.33 -1.42 -25.11
CA PHE A 592 2.25 -2.86 -25.06
C PHE A 592 3.36 -3.40 -24.16
N SER A 593 3.01 -4.05 -23.04
CA SER A 593 3.97 -4.75 -22.19
C SER A 593 4.23 -6.15 -22.75
N SER A 594 5.49 -6.45 -23.04
CA SER A 594 5.97 -7.78 -23.46
C SER A 594 5.69 -8.86 -22.44
#